data_AF-A0A266LWJ7-F1
#
_entry.id   AF-A0A266LWJ7-F1
#
_cell.length_a   1.000
_cell.length_b   1.000
_cell.length_c   1.000
_cell.angle_alpha   90.00
_cell.angle_beta   90.00
_cell.angle_gamma   90.00
#
_symmetry.space_group_name_H-M   'P 1'
#
loop_
_entity.id
_entity.type
_entity.pdbx_description
1 polymer ?
#
loop_
_entity_poly.entity_id
_entity_poly.type
_entity_poly.pdbx_seq_one_letter_code
_entity_poly.pdbx_strand_id
1 'polypeptide(L)'
;MTRNDKAASLIDSFSLKPNAEVIERVRSFLDERLQPLGMDCKSIYFNTVSNIVDLTLAYSQNLLGLGVDTLEWGAVQKHDDWETGIFSQSWTFDDSLRIDHPSMDDIEQMMKDLLDEAKYEWMV
;
A
#
# COMPACT_ATOMS: atom_id res chain seq x y z
N MET A 1 -9.80 41.70 25.12
CA MET A 1 -10.25 40.30 25.01
C MET A 1 -9.22 39.55 24.19
N THR A 2 -8.24 38.96 24.88
CA THR A 2 -7.24 38.05 24.31
C THR A 2 -7.96 36.75 23.96
N ARG A 3 -8.01 36.39 22.68
CA ARG A 3 -8.51 35.09 22.23
C ARG A 3 -7.39 34.07 22.42
N ASN A 4 -7.60 33.19 23.38
CA ASN A 4 -6.76 32.03 23.65
C ASN A 4 -6.52 31.19 22.40
N ASP A 5 -5.26 30.84 22.23
CA ASP A 5 -4.76 29.73 21.45
C ASP A 5 -5.55 28.46 21.76
N LYS A 6 -6.13 27.85 20.73
CA LYS A 6 -6.47 26.44 20.76
C LYS A 6 -5.67 25.80 19.63
N ALA A 7 -4.57 25.18 20.04
CA ALA A 7 -3.71 24.36 19.20
C ALA A 7 -4.58 23.49 18.29
N ALA A 8 -4.55 23.77 16.98
CA ALA A 8 -4.84 22.73 16.01
C ALA A 8 -3.83 21.63 16.32
N SER A 9 -4.33 20.45 16.65
CA SER A 9 -3.52 19.29 16.96
C SER A 9 -2.51 19.09 15.84
N LEU A 10 -1.25 19.41 16.12
CA LEU A 10 -0.08 18.85 15.46
C LEU A 10 -0.12 17.34 15.74
N ILE A 11 -1.06 16.63 15.13
CA ILE A 11 -0.79 15.26 14.76
C ILE A 11 0.20 15.45 13.61
N ASP A 12 1.48 15.38 13.95
CA ASP A 12 2.57 15.34 12.98
C ASP A 12 2.18 14.28 11.95
N SER A 13 1.74 14.71 10.77
CA SER A 13 1.32 13.79 9.72
C SER A 13 2.60 13.17 9.21
N PHE A 14 2.95 12.01 9.77
CA PHE A 14 4.13 11.26 9.37
C PHE A 14 4.13 11.10 7.86
N SER A 15 5.21 11.49 7.19
CA SER A 15 5.38 11.35 5.75
C SER A 15 6.86 11.14 5.49
N LEU A 16 7.19 10.12 4.73
CA LEU A 16 8.57 9.79 4.39
C LEU A 16 8.72 9.84 2.87
N LYS A 17 9.52 10.79 2.39
CA LYS A 17 9.71 10.97 0.95
C LYS A 17 10.47 9.79 0.34
N PRO A 18 10.04 9.30 -0.84
CA PRO A 18 10.71 8.20 -1.49
C PRO A 18 12.15 8.57 -1.83
N ASN A 19 13.08 7.71 -1.43
CA ASN A 19 14.47 7.71 -1.88
C ASN A 19 14.95 6.25 -1.96
N ALA A 20 16.16 6.02 -2.48
CA ALA A 20 16.66 4.67 -2.69
C ALA A 20 16.71 3.82 -1.41
N GLU A 21 17.05 4.42 -0.28
CA GLU A 21 17.10 3.73 1.01
C GLU A 21 15.69 3.38 1.52
N VAL A 22 14.76 4.33 1.44
CA VAL A 22 13.36 4.11 1.85
C VAL A 22 12.71 3.02 1.01
N ILE A 23 12.88 3.05 -0.31
CA ILE A 23 12.34 2.04 -1.22
C ILE A 23 12.89 0.65 -0.87
N GLU A 24 14.18 0.56 -0.54
CA GLU A 24 14.79 -0.72 -0.18
C GLU A 24 14.33 -1.24 1.18
N ARG A 25 14.11 -0.35 2.16
CA ARG A 25 13.51 -0.72 3.46
C ARG A 25 12.06 -1.20 3.29
N VAL A 26 11.26 -0.51 2.48
CA VAL A 26 9.88 -0.95 2.15
C VAL A 26 9.91 -2.32 1.47
N ARG A 27 10.77 -2.50 0.46
CA ARG A 27 10.93 -3.79 -0.23
C ARG A 27 11.26 -4.92 0.75
N SER A 28 12.26 -4.71 1.59
CA SER A 28 12.71 -5.73 2.56
C SER A 28 11.60 -6.08 3.56
N PHE A 29 10.91 -5.07 4.10
CA PHE A 29 9.80 -5.23 5.04
C PHE A 29 8.65 -6.07 4.45
N LEU A 30 8.29 -5.81 3.19
CA LEU A 30 7.22 -6.52 2.50
C LEU A 30 7.64 -7.93 2.10
N ASP A 31 8.83 -8.10 1.53
CA ASP A 31 9.34 -9.41 1.13
C ASP A 31 9.46 -10.36 2.33
N GLU A 32 9.86 -9.88 3.51
CA GLU A 32 9.87 -10.68 4.75
C GLU A 32 8.49 -11.22 5.13
N ARG A 33 7.43 -10.42 4.95
CA ARG A 33 6.04 -10.81 5.25
C ARG A 33 5.45 -11.73 4.19
N LEU A 34 5.91 -11.62 2.95
CA LEU A 34 5.47 -12.44 1.82
C LEU A 34 6.26 -13.75 1.70
N GLN A 35 7.41 -13.85 2.35
CA GLN A 35 8.27 -15.02 2.31
C GLN A 35 7.57 -16.35 2.67
N PRO A 36 6.65 -16.41 3.67
CA PRO A 36 5.89 -17.62 3.97
C PRO A 36 4.95 -18.06 2.83
N LEU A 37 4.54 -17.13 1.96
CA LEU A 37 3.69 -17.38 0.80
C LEU A 37 4.51 -17.67 -0.47
N GLY A 38 5.85 -17.56 -0.40
CA GLY A 38 6.73 -17.73 -1.56
C GLY A 38 6.56 -16.63 -2.62
N MET A 39 6.11 -15.44 -2.22
CA MET A 39 5.86 -14.29 -3.10
C MET A 39 6.84 -13.15 -2.83
N ASP A 40 6.93 -12.19 -3.76
CA ASP A 40 7.70 -10.97 -3.61
C ASP A 40 6.82 -9.74 -3.90
N CYS A 41 7.15 -8.59 -3.30
CA CYS A 41 6.30 -7.40 -3.39
C CYS A 41 6.23 -6.78 -4.80
N LYS A 42 7.05 -7.22 -5.76
CA LYS A 42 7.04 -6.74 -7.14
C LYS A 42 6.22 -7.64 -8.07
N SER A 43 5.91 -8.87 -7.67
CA SER A 43 5.06 -9.79 -8.43
C SER A 43 3.57 -9.71 -8.09
N ILE A 44 3.21 -8.97 -7.03
CA ILE A 44 1.82 -8.71 -6.64
C ILE A 44 1.37 -7.36 -7.19
N TYR A 45 0.27 -7.36 -7.94
CA TYR A 45 -0.32 -6.18 -8.57
C TYR A 45 -1.75 -5.95 -8.14
N PHE A 46 -2.07 -4.69 -7.85
CA PHE A 46 -3.41 -4.17 -7.67
C PHE A 46 -3.87 -3.60 -9.00
N ASN A 47 -4.87 -4.24 -9.60
CA ASN A 47 -5.46 -3.77 -10.84
C ASN A 47 -6.89 -3.32 -10.55
N THR A 48 -7.20 -2.09 -10.96
CA THR A 48 -8.53 -1.50 -10.77
C THR A 48 -9.19 -1.29 -12.13
N VAL A 49 -10.43 -1.70 -12.25
CA VAL A 49 -11.28 -1.41 -13.42
C VAL A 49 -12.10 -0.14 -13.20
N SER A 50 -12.41 0.59 -14.27
CA SER A 50 -13.33 1.74 -14.20
C SER A 50 -14.80 1.34 -14.14
N ASN A 51 -15.12 0.09 -14.49
CA ASN A 51 -16.46 -0.48 -14.49
C ASN A 51 -16.38 -2.01 -14.43
N ILE A 52 -17.10 -2.64 -13.51
CA ILE A 52 -17.13 -4.10 -13.31
C ILE A 52 -17.85 -4.86 -14.45
N VAL A 53 -18.67 -4.17 -15.25
CA VAL A 53 -19.41 -4.78 -16.36
C VAL A 53 -18.50 -4.96 -17.58
N ASP A 54 -17.73 -3.92 -17.91
CA ASP A 54 -16.89 -3.89 -19.10
C ASP A 54 -15.44 -4.31 -18.82
N LEU A 55 -15.07 -4.45 -17.54
CA LEU A 55 -13.74 -4.81 -17.06
C LEU A 55 -12.60 -3.97 -17.67
N THR A 56 -12.89 -2.71 -17.98
CA THR A 56 -11.91 -1.80 -18.57
C THR A 56 -10.94 -1.35 -17.48
N LEU A 57 -9.67 -1.68 -17.63
CA LEU A 57 -8.63 -1.33 -16.67
C LEU A 57 -8.39 0.19 -16.63
N ALA A 58 -8.34 0.74 -15.42
CA ALA A 58 -8.11 2.15 -15.15
C ALA A 58 -6.77 2.40 -14.45
N TYR A 59 -6.34 1.47 -13.61
CA TYR A 59 -5.14 1.62 -12.79
C TYR A 59 -4.46 0.27 -12.55
N SER A 60 -3.13 0.29 -12.44
CA SER A 60 -2.33 -0.89 -12.08
C SER A 60 -1.08 -0.44 -11.33
N GLN A 61 -0.83 -1.05 -10.16
CA GLN A 61 0.33 -0.77 -9.32
C GLN A 61 0.79 -2.05 -8.62
N ASN A 62 2.10 -2.20 -8.39
CA ASN A 62 2.59 -3.31 -7.56
C ASN A 62 2.59 -2.98 -6.07
N LEU A 63 2.66 -4.01 -5.23
CA LEU A 63 2.66 -3.85 -3.78
C LEU A 63 3.83 -3.00 -3.26
N LEU A 64 5.00 -3.06 -3.89
CA LEU A 64 6.11 -2.15 -3.56
C LEU A 64 5.72 -0.68 -3.77
N GLY A 65 5.10 -0.35 -4.90
CA GLY A 65 4.62 1.00 -5.20
C GLY A 65 3.60 1.48 -4.17
N LEU A 66 2.64 0.61 -3.83
CA LEU A 66 1.64 0.91 -2.81
C LEU A 66 2.29 1.20 -1.44
N GLY A 67 3.28 0.41 -1.03
CA GLY A 67 4.02 0.64 0.21
C GLY A 67 4.80 1.95 0.20
N VAL A 68 5.39 2.33 -0.93
CA VAL A 68 6.07 3.62 -1.08
C VAL A 68 5.07 4.79 -0.99
N ASP A 69 3.94 4.69 -1.69
CA ASP A 69 2.89 5.73 -1.64
C ASP A 69 2.29 5.85 -0.25
N THR A 70 2.11 4.72 0.45
CA THR A 70 1.66 4.68 1.86
C THR A 70 2.56 5.55 2.74
N LEU A 71 3.87 5.37 2.64
CA LEU A 71 4.83 6.16 3.41
C LEU A 71 4.89 7.62 2.94
N GLU A 72 4.81 7.88 1.64
CA GLU A 72 4.83 9.24 1.12
C GLU A 72 3.62 10.04 1.62
N TRP A 73 2.43 9.43 1.65
CA TRP A 73 1.20 10.11 2.06
C TRP A 73 0.94 10.01 3.56
N GLY A 74 1.63 9.12 4.27
CA GLY A 74 1.42 8.90 5.69
C GLY A 74 0.11 8.22 6.02
N ALA A 75 -0.48 7.50 5.07
CA ALA A 75 -1.82 6.96 5.18
C ALA A 75 -1.98 5.69 4.36
N VAL A 76 -2.76 4.75 4.89
CA VAL A 76 -3.14 3.52 4.17
C VAL A 76 -4.28 3.84 3.22
N GLN A 77 -4.06 3.53 1.94
CA GLN A 77 -5.09 3.61 0.91
C GLN A 77 -6.10 2.49 1.12
N LYS A 78 -7.38 2.85 1.04
CA LYS A 78 -8.47 1.87 0.98
C LYS A 78 -8.79 1.58 -0.47
N HIS A 79 -8.97 0.31 -0.78
CA HIS A 79 -9.38 -0.14 -2.10
C HIS A 79 -10.86 -0.55 -2.08
N ASP A 80 -11.55 -0.36 -3.20
CA ASP A 80 -12.87 -0.96 -3.41
C ASP A 80 -12.68 -2.37 -3.95
N ASP A 81 -13.05 -3.38 -3.14
CA ASP A 81 -12.86 -4.80 -3.46
C ASP A 81 -13.69 -5.28 -4.66
N TRP A 82 -14.72 -4.54 -5.08
CA TRP A 82 -15.47 -4.87 -6.30
C TRP A 82 -14.73 -4.42 -7.56
N GLU A 83 -14.06 -3.29 -7.50
CA GLU A 83 -13.39 -2.68 -8.66
C GLU A 83 -11.89 -2.99 -8.71
N THR A 84 -11.30 -3.36 -7.58
CA THR A 84 -9.88 -3.66 -7.43
C THR A 84 -9.66 -5.13 -7.09
N GLY A 85 -8.77 -5.78 -7.82
CA GLY A 85 -8.32 -7.13 -7.52
C GLY A 85 -6.81 -7.22 -7.35
N ILE A 86 -6.36 -8.29 -6.72
CA ILE A 86 -4.94 -8.64 -6.54
C ILE A 86 -4.59 -9.70 -7.57
N PHE A 87 -3.52 -9.48 -8.33
CA PHE A 87 -3.13 -10.31 -9.47
C PHE A 87 -1.62 -10.54 -9.49
N SER A 88 -1.20 -11.63 -10.13
CA SER A 88 0.22 -11.92 -10.37
C SER A 88 0.81 -11.15 -11.55
N GLN A 89 0.02 -10.33 -12.24
CA GLN A 89 0.42 -9.57 -13.41
C GLN A 89 -0.24 -8.19 -13.42
N SER A 90 0.47 -7.18 -13.92
CA SER A 90 -0.09 -5.84 -14.14
C SER A 90 -1.11 -5.82 -15.28
N TRP A 91 -2.03 -4.86 -15.26
CA TRP A 91 -2.94 -4.58 -16.36
C TRP A 91 -3.71 -5.82 -16.84
N THR A 92 -4.23 -6.60 -15.89
CA THR A 92 -5.16 -7.71 -16.16
C THR A 92 -6.32 -7.68 -15.16
N PHE A 93 -7.46 -8.22 -15.58
CA PHE A 93 -8.57 -8.57 -14.69
C PHE A 93 -9.08 -9.99 -14.98
N ASP A 94 -8.15 -10.84 -15.43
CA ASP A 94 -8.39 -12.27 -15.68
C ASP A 94 -8.29 -13.02 -14.35
N ASP A 95 -9.39 -13.66 -13.95
CA ASP A 95 -9.49 -14.43 -12.71
C ASP A 95 -8.47 -15.58 -12.63
N SER A 96 -7.95 -16.09 -13.75
CA SER A 96 -6.90 -17.11 -13.74
C SER A 96 -5.55 -16.60 -13.23
N LEU A 97 -5.36 -15.28 -13.20
CA LEU A 97 -4.18 -14.60 -12.68
C LEU A 97 -4.44 -13.94 -11.32
N ARG A 98 -5.65 -14.10 -10.78
CA ARG A 98 -6.04 -13.53 -9.48
C ARG A 98 -5.34 -14.28 -8.35
N ILE A 99 -4.90 -13.51 -7.37
CA ILE A 99 -4.29 -14.01 -6.14
C ILE A 99 -5.34 -13.90 -5.03
N ASP A 100 -5.66 -15.03 -4.40
CA ASP A 100 -6.61 -15.07 -3.28
C ASP A 100 -5.93 -14.73 -1.93
N HIS A 101 -4.63 -15.00 -1.81
CA HIS A 101 -3.82 -14.73 -0.63
C HIS A 101 -2.45 -14.16 -1.00
N PRO A 102 -2.03 -12.99 -0.45
CA PRO A 102 -2.72 -12.22 0.59
C PRO A 102 -4.04 -11.58 0.09
N SER A 103 -5.02 -11.48 0.98
CA SER A 103 -6.29 -10.78 0.72
C SER A 103 -6.12 -9.26 0.81
N MET A 104 -7.10 -8.47 0.35
CA MET A 104 -7.03 -7.01 0.47
C MET A 104 -6.89 -6.56 1.93
N ASP A 105 -7.60 -7.20 2.85
CA ASP A 105 -7.48 -6.92 4.30
C ASP A 105 -6.06 -7.20 4.82
N ASP A 106 -5.43 -8.29 4.36
CA ASP A 106 -4.04 -8.61 4.72
C ASP A 106 -3.08 -7.53 4.19
N ILE A 107 -3.29 -7.05 2.96
CA ILE A 107 -2.52 -5.95 2.37
C ILE A 107 -2.69 -4.67 3.20
N GLU A 108 -3.93 -4.27 3.50
CA GLU A 108 -4.19 -3.07 4.29
C GLU A 108 -3.52 -3.16 5.67
N GLN A 109 -3.53 -4.34 6.30
CA GLN A 109 -2.83 -4.57 7.55
C GLN A 109 -1.31 -4.43 7.38
N MET A 110 -0.73 -5.00 6.32
CA MET A 110 0.70 -4.83 6.02
C MET A 110 1.08 -3.36 5.81
N MET A 111 0.22 -2.55 5.18
CA MET A 111 0.46 -1.11 5.01
C MET A 111 0.39 -0.35 6.35
N LYS A 112 -0.50 -0.74 7.26
CA LYS A 112 -0.55 -0.17 8.63
C LYS A 112 0.73 -0.49 9.40
N ASP A 113 1.14 -1.75 9.38
CA ASP A 113 2.37 -2.19 10.03
C ASP A 113 3.59 -1.47 9.44
N LEU A 114 3.62 -1.24 8.12
CA LEU A 114 4.68 -0.51 7.44
C LEU A 114 4.76 0.95 7.90
N LEU A 115 3.62 1.63 8.04
CA LEU A 115 3.57 2.99 8.58
C LEU A 115 4.10 3.05 10.00
N ASP A 116 3.68 2.12 10.85
CA ASP A 116 4.11 2.08 12.26
C ASP A 116 5.60 1.79 12.36
N GLU A 117 6.12 0.79 11.63
CA GLU A 117 7.55 0.48 11.56
C GLU A 117 8.37 1.70 11.11
N ALA A 118 7.96 2.33 10.01
CA ALA A 118 8.67 3.49 9.48
C ALA A 118 8.64 4.67 10.45
N LYS A 119 7.55 4.81 11.22
CA LYS A 119 7.38 5.90 12.17
C LYS A 119 8.18 5.71 13.46
N TYR A 120 8.27 4.48 13.95
CA TYR A 120 8.81 4.19 15.28
C TYR A 120 10.19 3.55 15.29
N GLU A 121 10.59 2.85 14.22
CA GLU A 121 11.86 2.11 14.16
C GLU A 121 12.87 2.74 13.20
N TRP A 122 12.42 3.39 12.12
CA TRP A 122 13.33 3.93 11.09
C TRP A 122 13.79 5.37 11.34
N MET A 123 13.01 6.14 12.10
CA MET A 123 13.30 7.54 12.43
C MET A 123 14.08 7.71 13.76
N VAL A 124 14.60 6.62 14.32
CA VAL A 124 15.36 6.60 15.60
C VAL A 124 16.86 6.83 15.38
#